data_AF-M7XAY3-F1
#
_entry.id   AF-M7XAY3-F1
#
_cell.length_a   1.000
_cell.length_b   1.000
_cell.length_c   1.000
_cell.angle_alpha   90.00
_cell.angle_beta   90.00
_cell.angle_gamma   90.00
#
_symmetry.space_group_name_H-M   'P 1'
#
loop_
_entity.id
_entity.type
_entity.pdbx_description
1 polymer ?
#
loop_
_entity_poly.entity_id
_entity_poly.type
_entity_poly.pdbx_seq_one_letter_code
_entity_poly.pdbx_strand_id
1 'polypeptide(L)'
;MNKKWGVLCSLGRVPSLLLIENETMIGRSNKFCCLSKEKSISHKHCIITRVTTPNENLSHCFITDNSINGTFINRKYLGKGVQEEIHCFDTLTLLDPGLKEHISYVFIDNEFKQKQIEEGGPFEHYEVKGYIGEGTFGIVRRVIEKETQEEYVMKEITRTKGSAEESGRRESEV
;
A
#
# COMPACT_ATOMS: atom_id res chain seq x y z
N MET A 1 12.65 -9.53 -20.24
CA MET A 1 12.17 -8.23 -19.75
C MET A 1 11.64 -8.43 -18.34
N ASN A 2 12.15 -7.69 -17.36
CA ASN A 2 11.60 -7.75 -15.99
C ASN A 2 10.16 -7.21 -16.03
N LYS A 3 9.19 -8.07 -15.69
CA LYS A 3 7.77 -7.69 -15.63
C LYS A 3 7.56 -6.79 -14.41
N LYS A 4 6.82 -5.69 -14.61
CA LYS A 4 6.37 -4.82 -13.52
C LYS A 4 5.52 -5.62 -12.54
N TRP A 5 5.99 -5.78 -11.32
CA TRP A 5 5.34 -6.60 -10.30
C TRP A 5 4.50 -5.79 -9.33
N GLY A 6 4.80 -4.51 -9.14
CA GLY A 6 4.04 -3.63 -8.26
C GLY A 6 4.01 -2.18 -8.71
N VAL A 7 3.22 -1.37 -8.01
CA VAL A 7 3.16 0.08 -8.17
C VAL A 7 3.03 0.74 -6.80
N LEU A 8 3.72 1.85 -6.59
CA LEU A 8 3.42 2.80 -5.54
C LEU A 8 2.57 3.91 -6.15
N CYS A 9 1.25 3.81 -5.98
CA CYS A 9 0.30 4.80 -6.48
C CYS A 9 0.39 6.06 -5.63
N SER A 10 0.82 7.17 -6.21
CA SER A 10 0.94 8.44 -5.50
C SER A 10 -0.42 8.95 -5.04
N LEU A 11 -0.47 9.48 -3.82
CA LEU A 11 -1.65 10.13 -3.24
C LEU A 11 -1.54 11.66 -3.23
N GLY A 12 -0.57 12.23 -3.95
CA GLY A 12 -0.34 13.66 -3.91
C GLY A 12 0.57 14.16 -5.03
N ARG A 13 1.47 15.06 -4.67
CA ARG A 13 2.24 15.92 -5.59
C ARG A 13 3.41 15.26 -6.32
N VAL A 14 3.60 13.96 -6.15
CA VAL A 14 4.72 13.20 -6.74
C VAL A 14 4.19 12.17 -7.73
N PRO A 15 4.99 11.69 -8.70
CA PRO A 15 4.52 10.65 -9.60
C PRO A 15 4.40 9.30 -8.87
N SER A 16 3.53 8.43 -9.38
CA SER A 16 3.51 7.02 -9.00
C SER A 16 4.79 6.33 -9.45
N LEU A 17 5.26 5.34 -8.67
CA LEU A 17 6.50 4.61 -8.96
C LEU A 17 6.18 3.19 -9.43
N LEU A 18 6.81 2.77 -10.52
CA LEU A 18 6.71 1.39 -11.00
C LEU A 18 7.77 0.55 -10.28
N LEU A 19 7.34 -0.59 -9.74
CA LEU A 19 8.22 -1.56 -9.12
C LEU A 19 8.50 -2.68 -10.14
N ILE A 20 9.72 -2.67 -10.66
CA ILE A 20 10.18 -3.57 -11.73
C ILE A 20 11.31 -4.43 -11.20
N GLU A 21 12.31 -3.81 -10.57
CA GLU A 21 13.43 -4.49 -9.93
C GLU A 21 13.00 -5.08 -8.58
N ASN A 22 13.73 -6.10 -8.11
CA ASN A 22 13.48 -6.69 -6.80
C ASN A 22 13.83 -5.74 -5.65
N GLU A 23 14.65 -4.72 -5.90
CA GLU A 23 14.95 -3.67 -4.93
C GLU A 23 14.68 -2.30 -5.55
N THR A 24 13.89 -1.47 -4.89
CA THR A 24 13.61 -0.09 -5.31
C THR A 24 13.84 0.86 -4.14
N MET A 25 14.87 1.69 -4.25
CA MET A 25 15.14 2.75 -3.27
C MET A 25 14.25 3.96 -3.52
N ILE A 26 13.65 4.48 -2.45
CA ILE A 26 12.85 5.70 -2.44
C ILE A 26 13.62 6.77 -1.67
N GLY A 27 13.74 7.95 -2.25
CA GLY A 27 14.46 9.06 -1.63
C GLY A 27 14.88 10.11 -2.65
N ARG A 28 15.57 11.15 -2.18
CA ARG A 28 15.98 12.27 -3.04
C ARG A 28 16.92 11.88 -4.18
N SER A 29 17.69 10.81 -4.00
CA SER A 29 18.66 10.34 -5.00
C SER A 29 18.03 9.54 -6.14
N ASN A 30 16.81 9.04 -5.94
CA ASN A 30 16.07 8.39 -7.00
C ASN A 30 15.33 9.46 -7.83
N LYS A 31 15.82 9.69 -9.06
CA LYS A 31 15.23 10.63 -10.01
C LYS A 31 13.76 10.33 -10.33
N PHE A 32 13.35 9.06 -10.28
CA PHE A 32 11.97 8.65 -10.58
C PHE A 32 10.99 9.08 -9.47
N CYS A 33 11.47 9.28 -8.23
CA CYS A 33 10.64 9.78 -7.14
C CYS A 33 10.32 11.29 -7.26
N CYS A 34 11.08 12.04 -8.08
CA CYS A 34 10.96 13.50 -8.19
C CYS A 34 11.11 14.26 -6.84
N LEU A 35 11.88 13.70 -5.90
CA LEU A 35 12.03 14.24 -4.53
C LEU A 35 13.28 15.10 -4.33
N SER A 36 14.02 15.43 -5.38
CA SER A 36 15.35 16.08 -5.26
C SER A 36 15.33 17.40 -4.48
N LYS A 37 14.20 18.11 -4.48
CA LYS A 37 14.00 19.39 -3.77
C LYS A 37 13.50 19.23 -2.32
N GLU A 38 13.06 18.04 -1.92
CA GLU A 38 12.43 17.77 -0.62
C GLU A 38 13.47 17.60 0.48
N LYS A 39 13.96 18.70 1.07
CA LYS A 39 15.08 18.68 2.02
C LYS A 39 14.86 17.78 3.25
N SER A 40 13.62 17.61 3.68
CA SER A 40 13.24 16.75 4.81
C SER A 40 13.27 15.26 4.46
N ILE A 41 13.25 14.90 3.17
CA ILE A 41 13.38 13.51 2.72
C ILE A 41 14.87 13.14 2.66
N SER A 42 15.20 11.93 3.06
CA SER A 42 16.59 11.46 3.10
C SER A 42 17.10 11.10 1.70
N HIS A 43 18.42 11.08 1.51
CA HIS A 43 19.01 10.78 0.20
C HIS A 43 18.64 9.36 -0.28
N LYS A 44 18.70 8.40 0.64
CA LYS A 44 18.06 7.08 0.60
C LYS A 44 17.13 7.04 1.80
N HIS A 45 15.81 7.12 1.59
CA HIS A 45 14.84 7.27 2.67
C HIS A 45 14.28 5.93 3.09
N CYS A 46 13.81 5.11 2.16
CA CYS A 46 13.44 3.73 2.41
C CYS A 46 13.72 2.88 1.18
N ILE A 47 13.65 1.56 1.35
CA ILE A 47 13.90 0.59 0.28
C ILE A 47 12.73 -0.39 0.27
N ILE A 48 12.13 -0.61 -0.90
CA ILE A 48 11.16 -1.68 -1.13
C ILE A 48 11.90 -2.87 -1.72
N THR A 49 11.73 -4.04 -1.11
CA THR A 49 12.34 -5.29 -1.56
C THR A 49 11.28 -6.35 -1.81
N ARG A 50 11.34 -7.02 -2.95
CA ARG A 50 10.54 -8.21 -3.27
C ARG A 50 11.41 -9.45 -3.16
N VAL A 51 10.95 -10.42 -2.38
CA VAL A 51 11.55 -11.74 -2.24
C VAL A 51 10.58 -12.78 -2.80
N THR A 52 11.00 -13.52 -3.81
CA THR A 52 10.20 -14.62 -4.37
C THR A 52 10.73 -15.94 -3.83
N THR A 53 9.88 -16.74 -3.17
CA THR A 53 10.26 -18.08 -2.72
C THR A 53 10.11 -19.06 -3.89
N PRO A 54 11.15 -19.87 -4.21
CA PRO A 54 11.10 -20.79 -5.36
C PRO A 54 9.98 -21.82 -5.29
N ASN A 55 9.49 -22.12 -4.09
CA ASN A 55 8.61 -23.27 -3.83
C ASN A 55 7.13 -22.90 -3.71
N GLU A 56 6.77 -21.62 -3.51
CA GLU A 56 5.41 -21.24 -3.12
C GLU A 56 4.69 -20.34 -4.14
N ASN A 57 5.35 -19.95 -5.25
CA ASN A 57 4.85 -18.94 -6.19
C ASN A 57 4.34 -17.66 -5.49
N LEU A 58 4.83 -17.41 -4.27
CA LEU A 58 4.43 -16.32 -3.41
C LEU A 58 5.59 -15.34 -3.35
N SER A 59 5.28 -14.08 -3.60
CA SER A 59 6.22 -12.97 -3.46
C SER A 59 5.91 -12.22 -2.17
N HIS A 60 6.91 -12.10 -1.31
CA HIS A 60 6.84 -11.28 -0.11
C HIS A 60 7.48 -9.92 -0.38
N CYS A 61 6.80 -8.85 0.02
CA CYS A 61 7.27 -7.49 -0.19
C CYS A 61 7.60 -6.85 1.17
N PHE A 62 8.77 -6.24 1.26
CA PHE A 62 9.25 -5.61 2.48
C PHE A 62 9.58 -4.15 2.23
N ILE A 63 9.43 -3.33 3.26
CA ILE A 63 9.96 -1.98 3.32
C ILE A 63 10.98 -1.88 4.45
N THR A 64 12.13 -1.25 4.17
CA THR A 64 13.15 -0.94 5.16
C THR A 64 13.31 0.57 5.27
N ASP A 65 13.12 1.14 6.46
CA ASP A 65 13.32 2.56 6.72
C ASP A 65 14.81 2.87 6.91
N ASN A 66 15.35 3.83 6.17
CA ASN A 66 16.72 4.33 6.32
C ASN A 66 16.75 5.83 6.65
N SER A 67 15.57 6.40 6.89
CA SER A 67 15.39 7.84 6.95
C SER A 67 15.83 8.45 8.29
N ILE A 68 15.97 9.77 8.28
CA ILE A 68 16.17 10.57 9.48
C ILE A 68 14.83 10.99 10.08
N ASN A 69 13.85 11.32 9.23
CA ASN A 69 12.57 11.93 9.62
C ASN A 69 11.39 10.94 9.59
N GLY A 70 11.66 9.65 9.41
CA GLY A 70 10.71 8.57 9.57
C GLY A 70 9.97 8.15 8.30
N THR A 71 9.76 6.84 8.21
CA THR A 71 8.80 6.19 7.30
C THR A 71 7.63 5.64 8.12
N PHE A 72 6.42 5.69 7.56
CA PHE A 72 5.20 5.23 8.20
C PHE A 72 4.43 4.27 7.30
N ILE A 73 3.83 3.23 7.87
CA ILE A 73 2.93 2.29 7.19
C ILE A 73 1.56 2.42 7.84
N ASN A 74 0.52 2.77 7.07
CA ASN A 74 -0.83 3.02 7.58
C ASN A 74 -0.84 3.95 8.81
N ARG A 75 -0.04 5.03 8.76
CA ARG A 75 0.20 6.01 9.83
C ARG A 75 0.95 5.49 11.07
N LYS A 76 1.33 4.22 11.13
CA LYS A 76 2.21 3.68 12.19
C LYS A 76 3.66 3.95 11.83
N TYR A 77 4.43 4.49 12.77
CA TYR A 77 5.86 4.74 12.61
C TYR A 77 6.63 3.41 12.51
N LEU A 78 7.47 3.27 11.48
CA LEU A 78 8.26 2.06 11.23
C LEU A 78 9.56 2.04 12.05
N GLY A 79 10.33 3.13 12.03
CA GLY A 79 11.61 3.24 12.73
C GLY A 79 12.84 2.98 11.87
N LYS A 80 13.87 3.80 12.01
CA LYS A 80 15.11 3.68 11.22
C LYS A 80 15.80 2.33 11.43
N GLY A 81 16.16 1.67 10.33
CA GLY A 81 16.78 0.34 10.28
C GLY A 81 15.78 -0.80 10.42
N VAL A 82 14.51 -0.51 10.70
CA VAL A 82 13.46 -1.53 10.82
C VAL A 82 12.97 -1.92 9.43
N GLN A 83 12.74 -3.22 9.27
CA GLN A 83 12.11 -3.80 8.10
C GLN A 83 10.75 -4.41 8.51
N GLU A 84 9.70 -4.13 7.75
CA GLU A 84 8.36 -4.68 7.95
C GLU A 84 7.82 -5.18 6.60
N GLU A 85 7.00 -6.24 6.63
CA GLU A 85 6.30 -6.74 5.45
C GLU A 85 5.17 -5.79 5.08
N ILE A 86 5.02 -5.50 3.78
CA ILE A 86 3.96 -4.65 3.24
C ILE A 86 3.02 -5.46 2.38
N HIS A 87 1.74 -5.13 2.48
CA HIS A 87 0.67 -5.81 1.78
C HIS A 87 -0.01 -4.87 0.80
N CYS A 88 -0.69 -5.44 -0.19
CA CYS A 88 -1.47 -4.64 -1.12
C CYS A 88 -2.43 -3.72 -0.35
N PHE A 89 -2.55 -2.48 -0.82
CA PHE A 89 -3.24 -1.34 -0.23
C PHE A 89 -2.54 -0.60 0.90
N ASP A 90 -1.44 -1.10 1.47
CA ASP A 90 -0.73 -0.38 2.52
C ASP A 90 -0.32 1.02 2.08
N THR A 91 -0.60 2.00 2.94
CA THR A 91 -0.24 3.39 2.71
C THR A 91 1.13 3.65 3.29
N LEU A 92 2.11 3.88 2.41
CA LEU A 92 3.48 4.19 2.76
C LEU A 92 3.65 5.70 2.76
N THR A 93 4.02 6.28 3.89
CA THR A 93 4.21 7.72 4.05
C THR A 93 5.65 8.04 4.43
N LEU A 94 6.27 8.95 3.69
CA LEU A 94 7.55 9.55 4.01
C LEU A 94 7.29 10.82 4.83
N LEU A 95 7.98 10.96 5.97
CA LEU A 95 7.73 11.96 7.01
C LEU A 95 6.45 11.70 7.80
N ASP A 96 6.30 12.38 8.94
CA ASP A 96 5.10 12.31 9.77
C ASP A 96 3.85 12.70 8.96
N PRO A 97 2.78 11.87 8.93
CA PRO A 97 1.54 12.17 8.19
C PRO A 97 0.83 13.46 8.60
N GLY A 98 1.12 14.01 9.78
CA GLY A 98 0.62 15.32 10.24
C GLY A 98 1.34 16.52 9.62
N LEU A 99 2.50 16.33 8.99
CA LEU A 99 3.24 17.38 8.29
C LEU A 99 2.63 17.68 6.93
N LYS A 100 2.68 18.93 6.46
CA LYS A 100 2.09 19.30 5.16
C LYS A 100 2.90 18.78 3.97
N GLU A 101 4.20 18.62 4.17
CA GLU A 101 5.16 18.21 3.16
C GLU A 101 5.26 16.69 2.97
N HIS A 102 4.54 15.91 3.78
CA HIS A 102 4.56 14.45 3.72
C HIS A 102 4.22 13.95 2.31
N ILE A 103 4.74 12.76 2.00
CA ILE A 103 4.50 12.12 0.72
C ILE A 103 3.95 10.74 0.99
N SER A 104 2.79 10.44 0.44
CA SER A 104 2.11 9.16 0.62
C SER A 104 1.92 8.42 -0.69
N TYR A 105 2.09 7.11 -0.63
CA TYR A 105 1.80 6.16 -1.69
C TYR A 105 0.89 5.06 -1.18
N VAL A 106 0.07 4.50 -2.06
CA VAL A 106 -0.59 3.20 -1.84
C VAL A 106 0.22 2.14 -2.59
N PHE A 107 0.67 1.12 -1.88
CA PHE A 107 1.30 -0.02 -2.52
C PHE A 107 0.23 -0.91 -3.17
N ILE A 108 0.41 -1.21 -4.45
CA ILE A 108 -0.42 -2.13 -5.21
C ILE A 108 0.46 -3.25 -5.77
N ASP A 109 0.20 -4.47 -5.31
CA ASP A 109 0.76 -5.69 -5.89
C ASP A 109 -0.05 -6.05 -7.16
N ASN A 110 0.61 -6.18 -8.31
CA ASN A 110 -0.08 -6.45 -9.58
C ASN A 110 -0.57 -7.90 -9.69
N GLU A 111 0.09 -8.87 -9.04
CA GLU A 111 -0.37 -10.25 -9.02
C GLU A 111 -1.65 -10.35 -8.18
N PHE A 112 -1.66 -9.72 -7.00
CA PHE A 112 -2.86 -9.61 -6.17
C PHE A 112 -4.00 -8.89 -6.91
N LYS A 113 -3.70 -7.74 -7.54
CA LYS A 113 -4.68 -6.98 -8.31
C LYS A 113 -5.27 -7.80 -9.45
N GLN A 114 -4.44 -8.50 -10.20
CA GLN A 114 -4.89 -9.30 -11.36
C GLN A 114 -5.81 -10.43 -10.90
N LYS A 115 -5.41 -11.16 -9.85
CA LYS A 115 -6.24 -12.21 -9.25
C LYS A 115 -7.60 -11.67 -8.79
N GLN A 116 -7.61 -10.53 -8.11
CA GLN A 116 -8.86 -9.90 -7.69
C GLN A 116 -9.75 -9.53 -8.87
N ILE A 117 -9.21 -9.03 -9.98
CA ILE A 117 -10.02 -8.75 -11.18
C ILE A 117 -10.61 -10.04 -11.77
N GLU A 118 -9.82 -11.11 -11.86
CA GLU A 118 -10.28 -12.41 -12.36
C GLU A 118 -11.40 -13.02 -11.49
N GLU A 119 -11.40 -12.70 -10.20
CA GLU A 119 -12.40 -13.14 -9.23
C GLU A 119 -13.60 -12.16 -9.12
N GLY A 120 -13.68 -11.10 -9.94
CA GLY A 120 -14.76 -10.09 -9.89
C GLY A 120 -14.69 -9.17 -8.67
N GLY A 121 -13.48 -8.96 -8.14
CA GLY A 121 -13.19 -8.17 -6.95
C GLY A 121 -13.19 -6.65 -7.18
N PRO A 122 -13.00 -5.86 -6.10
CA PRO A 122 -13.20 -4.42 -6.11
C PRO A 122 -12.26 -3.65 -7.06
N PHE A 123 -11.12 -4.24 -7.42
CA PHE A 123 -10.20 -3.63 -8.38
C PHE A 123 -10.77 -3.43 -9.77
N GLU A 124 -11.86 -4.11 -10.13
CA GLU A 124 -12.55 -3.91 -11.40
C GLU A 124 -13.18 -2.51 -11.45
N HIS A 125 -13.91 -2.14 -10.41
CA HIS A 125 -14.72 -0.91 -10.37
C HIS A 125 -14.09 0.25 -9.62
N TYR A 126 -13.13 0.00 -8.72
CA TYR A 126 -12.61 1.02 -7.81
C TYR A 126 -11.10 1.22 -7.93
N GLU A 127 -10.67 2.44 -7.66
CA GLU A 127 -9.28 2.83 -7.46
C GLU A 127 -9.04 3.20 -6.00
N VAL A 128 -8.05 2.58 -5.36
CA VAL A 128 -7.72 2.85 -3.94
C VAL A 128 -6.85 4.09 -3.80
N LYS A 129 -7.29 5.03 -2.97
CA LYS A 129 -6.67 6.35 -2.72
C LYS A 129 -6.06 6.52 -1.32
N GLY A 130 -6.01 5.47 -0.50
CA GLY A 130 -5.21 5.45 0.73
C GLY A 130 -5.99 5.18 2.03
N TYR A 131 -5.24 5.09 3.12
CA TYR A 131 -5.74 4.81 4.47
C TYR A 131 -6.55 5.97 5.06
N ILE A 132 -7.72 5.66 5.62
CA ILE A 132 -8.54 6.60 6.41
C ILE A 132 -8.39 6.31 7.91
N GLY A 133 -8.50 5.03 8.28
CA GLY A 133 -8.52 4.61 9.68
C GLY A 133 -8.57 3.09 9.81
N GLU A 134 -8.47 2.62 11.05
CA GLU A 134 -8.58 1.21 11.42
C GLU A 134 -9.53 1.10 12.61
N GLY A 135 -10.36 0.07 12.61
CA GLY A 135 -11.21 -0.27 13.73
C GLY A 135 -11.17 -1.76 14.03
N THR A 136 -11.93 -2.21 15.03
CA THR A 136 -11.97 -3.61 15.50
C THR A 136 -12.19 -4.64 14.39
N PHE A 137 -12.89 -4.25 13.33
CA PHE A 137 -13.30 -5.12 12.24
C PHE A 137 -12.49 -4.92 10.96
N GLY A 138 -11.37 -4.19 11.02
CA GLY A 138 -10.44 -4.03 9.90
C GLY A 138 -10.17 -2.59 9.48
N ILE A 139 -9.57 -2.44 8.30
CA ILE A 139 -8.99 -1.19 7.80
C ILE A 139 -9.97 -0.50 6.86
N VAL A 140 -10.12 0.80 6.99
CA VAL A 140 -10.95 1.64 6.11
C VAL A 140 -10.05 2.45 5.20
N ARG A 141 -10.31 2.36 3.90
CA ARG A 141 -9.55 3.03 2.84
C ARG A 141 -10.47 3.89 1.99
N ARG A 142 -9.95 5.00 1.50
CA ARG A 142 -10.61 5.88 0.54
C ARG A 142 -10.52 5.24 -0.83
N VAL A 143 -11.63 5.20 -1.56
CA VAL A 143 -11.67 4.66 -2.93
C VAL A 143 -12.46 5.57 -3.85
N ILE A 144 -12.15 5.54 -5.14
CA ILE A 144 -12.90 6.24 -6.18
C ILE A 144 -13.47 5.21 -7.13
N GLU A 145 -14.77 5.28 -7.39
CA GLU A 145 -15.40 4.48 -8.44
C GLU A 145 -14.95 5.00 -9.81
N LYS A 146 -14.46 4.10 -10.67
CA LYS A 146 -13.80 4.49 -11.92
C LYS A 146 -14.76 5.10 -12.94
N GLU A 147 -16.01 4.65 -12.98
CA GLU A 147 -17.00 5.11 -13.95
C GLU A 147 -17.54 6.49 -13.58
N THR A 148 -18.05 6.63 -12.37
CA THR A 148 -18.72 7.84 -11.89
C THR A 148 -17.74 8.89 -11.38
N GLN A 149 -16.49 8.49 -11.05
CA GLN A 149 -15.52 9.29 -10.32
C GLN A 149 -15.98 9.72 -8.92
N GLU A 150 -17.01 9.05 -8.37
CA GLU A 150 -17.50 9.31 -7.03
C GLU A 150 -16.62 8.67 -5.96
N GLU A 151 -16.56 9.32 -4.80
CA GLU A 151 -15.72 8.93 -3.68
C GLU A 151 -16.50 8.08 -2.67
N TYR A 152 -15.89 6.96 -2.29
CA TYR A 152 -16.44 5.99 -1.33
C TYR A 152 -15.38 5.58 -0.31
N VAL A 153 -15.80 4.77 0.66
CA VAL A 153 -14.92 4.10 1.61
C VAL A 153 -15.02 2.59 1.44
N MET A 154 -13.88 1.92 1.38
CA MET A 154 -13.76 0.46 1.36
C MET A 154 -13.28 -0.01 2.72
N LYS A 155 -14.04 -0.92 3.35
CA LYS A 155 -13.64 -1.59 4.57
C LYS A 155 -13.08 -2.97 4.26
N GLU A 156 -11.79 -3.14 4.50
CA GLU A 156 -11.06 -4.39 4.37
C GLU A 156 -11.20 -5.20 5.66
N ILE A 157 -11.87 -6.34 5.59
CA ILE A 157 -12.17 -7.20 6.75
C ILE A 157 -11.34 -8.48 6.64
N THR A 158 -10.44 -8.70 7.60
CA THR A 158 -9.73 -9.97 7.71
C THR A 158 -10.68 -11.02 8.30
N ARG A 159 -11.02 -12.04 7.51
CA ARG A 159 -11.78 -13.19 8.01
C ARG A 159 -10.84 -14.11 8.80
N THR A 160 -10.84 -14.02 10.12
CA THR A 160 -10.31 -15.09 10.97
C THR A 160 -11.24 -16.30 10.92
N LYS A 161 -10.71 -17.52 11.03
CA LYS A 161 -11.45 -18.79 10.87
C LYS A 161 -12.77 -18.91 11.68
N GLY A 162 -12.99 -18.10 12.72
CA GLY A 162 -14.24 -18.07 13.49
C GLY A 162 -15.39 -17.22 12.92
N SER A 163 -15.16 -16.34 11.93
CA SER A 163 -16.19 -15.40 11.45
C SER A 163 -17.11 -15.97 10.36
N ALA A 164 -16.85 -17.19 9.88
CA ALA A 164 -17.69 -17.84 8.86
C ALA A 164 -19.01 -18.39 9.43
N GLU A 165 -19.11 -18.61 10.74
CA GLU A 165 -20.28 -19.25 11.37
C GLU A 165 -21.37 -18.25 11.81
N GLU A 166 -21.05 -16.96 12.01
CA GLU A 166 -22.03 -15.98 12.51
C GLU A 166 -22.84 -15.27 11.42
N SER A 167 -22.32 -15.16 10.18
CA SER A 167 -23.04 -14.50 9.10
C SER A 167 -24.19 -15.34 8.52
N GLY A 168 -24.24 -16.64 8.80
CA GLY A 168 -25.31 -17.55 8.32
C GLY A 168 -26.52 -17.67 9.25
N ARG A 169 -26.52 -17.04 10.43
CA ARG A 169 -27.60 -17.22 11.44
C ARG A 169 -28.56 -16.04 11.59
N ARG A 170 -28.30 -14.89 10.96
CA ARG A 170 -29.11 -13.67 11.17
C ARG A 170 -30.12 -13.35 10.05
N GLU A 171 -30.16 -14.14 8.98
CA GLU A 171 -31.14 -13.93 7.88
C GLU A 171 -32.40 -14.81 7.98
N SER A 172 -32.58 -15.58 9.06
CA SER A 172 -33.75 -16.46 9.24
C SER A 172 -34.69 -16.07 10.38
N GLU A 173 -34.59 -14.84 10.91
CA GLU A 173 -35.55 -14.31 11.89
C GLU A 173 -36.01 -12.89 11.52
N VAL A 174 -36.84 -12.78 10.47
CA VAL A 174 -37.94 -11.78 10.36
C VAL A 174 -39.08 -12.41 9.58
#